data_AF-A0A7S1L938-F1
#
_entry.id   AF-A0A7S1L938-F1
#
_cell.length_a   1.000
_cell.length_b   1.000
_cell.length_c   1.000
_cell.angle_alpha   90.00
_cell.angle_beta   90.00
_cell.angle_gamma   90.00
#
_symmetry.space_group_name_H-M   'P 1'
#
loop_
_entity.id
_entity.type
_entity.pdbx_description
1 polymer ?
#
loop_
_entity_poly.entity_id
_entity_poly.type
_entity_poly.pdbx_seq_one_letter_code
_entity_poly.pdbx_strand_id
1 'polypeptide(L)'
;QARAELAECFDTIKWCAASVTLESLQDLKGVSKPAPVVKEVLETVSLIIGQHESKWERLRKLATGAGFPERLQRLSFKDVTREQFRKLRERLGHPEFDEELIKGVSVPMVPLAMWCRAIG
;
A
#
# COMPACT_ATOMS: atom_id res chain seq x y z
N GLN A 1 19.47 18.14 -9.43
CA GLN A 1 18.67 17.96 -8.19
C GLN A 1 17.48 17.04 -8.41
N ALA A 2 16.45 17.43 -9.18
CA ALA A 2 15.21 16.67 -9.36
C ALA A 2 15.34 15.20 -9.86
N ARG A 3 16.39 14.86 -10.63
CA ARG A 3 16.64 13.49 -11.09
C ARG A 3 17.16 12.55 -9.98
N ALA A 4 17.89 13.07 -9.00
CA ALA A 4 18.42 12.29 -7.90
C ALA A 4 17.31 11.97 -6.88
N GLU A 5 16.53 12.99 -6.53
CA GLU A 5 15.37 12.85 -5.63
C GLU A 5 14.34 11.86 -6.19
N LEU A 6 14.10 11.89 -7.51
CA LEU A 6 13.23 10.93 -8.17
C LEU A 6 13.78 9.49 -8.04
N ALA A 7 15.08 9.29 -8.26
CA ALA A 7 15.71 7.98 -8.16
C ALA A 7 15.63 7.41 -6.73
N GLU A 8 15.86 8.25 -5.72
CA GLU A 8 15.73 7.87 -4.31
C GLU A 8 14.29 7.46 -3.94
N CYS A 9 13.28 8.18 -4.46
CA CYS A 9 11.89 7.78 -4.32
C CYS A 9 11.63 6.41 -4.97
N PHE A 10 12.11 6.18 -6.19
CA PHE A 10 11.97 4.90 -6.88
C PHE A 10 12.58 3.73 -6.11
N ASP A 11 13.78 3.93 -5.54
CA ASP A 11 14.45 2.91 -4.76
C ASP A 11 13.70 2.62 -3.45
N THR A 12 13.18 3.65 -2.80
CA THR A 12 12.30 3.52 -1.63
C THR A 12 11.05 2.70 -1.96
N ILE A 13 10.40 2.99 -3.09
CA ILE A 13 9.18 2.29 -3.53
C ILE A 13 9.47 0.82 -3.81
N LYS A 14 10.56 0.52 -4.50
CA LYS A 14 10.99 -0.87 -4.75
C LYS A 14 11.32 -1.59 -3.45
N TRP A 15 12.02 -0.93 -2.54
CA TRP A 15 12.39 -1.50 -1.25
C TRP A 15 11.14 -1.83 -0.43
N CYS A 16 10.21 -0.88 -0.27
CA CYS A 16 8.96 -1.13 0.44
C CYS A 16 8.15 -2.27 -0.20
N ALA A 17 8.04 -2.31 -1.53
CA ALA A 17 7.34 -3.38 -2.24
C ALA A 17 8.01 -4.76 -2.05
N ALA A 18 9.34 -4.81 -1.90
CA ALA A 18 10.08 -6.04 -1.62
C ALA A 18 9.97 -6.46 -0.15
N SER A 19 9.83 -5.52 0.78
CA SER A 19 9.61 -5.79 2.21
C SER A 19 8.24 -6.38 2.51
N VAL A 20 7.26 -6.19 1.61
CA VAL A 20 5.94 -6.83 1.73
C VAL A 20 6.03 -8.30 1.32
N THR A 21 6.00 -9.19 2.30
CA THR A 21 6.01 -10.64 2.05
C THR A 21 4.63 -11.24 2.23
N LEU A 22 4.32 -12.30 1.49
CA LEU A 22 3.07 -13.05 1.68
C LEU A 22 2.93 -13.55 3.11
N GLU A 23 4.02 -14.01 3.70
CA GLU A 23 4.09 -14.48 5.10
C GLU A 23 3.60 -13.41 6.06
N SER A 24 4.12 -12.19 5.96
CA SER A 24 3.71 -11.06 6.80
C SER A 24 2.23 -10.69 6.66
N LEU A 25 1.62 -11.01 5.52
CA LEU A 25 0.21 -10.74 5.24
C LEU A 25 -0.71 -11.92 5.57
N GLN A 26 -0.18 -13.11 5.88
CA GLN A 26 -1.01 -14.30 6.12
C GLN A 26 -1.93 -14.13 7.33
N ASP A 27 -1.50 -13.36 8.34
CA ASP A 27 -2.30 -13.07 9.54
C ASP A 27 -3.63 -12.40 9.18
N LEU A 28 -3.70 -11.66 8.07
CA LEU A 28 -4.93 -11.06 7.59
C LEU A 28 -6.00 -12.09 7.22
N LYS A 29 -5.63 -13.35 6.89
CA LYS A 29 -6.60 -14.41 6.58
C LYS A 29 -7.48 -14.78 7.78
N GLY A 30 -7.02 -14.55 9.00
CA GLY A 30 -7.82 -14.78 10.22
C GLY A 30 -8.70 -13.60 10.61
N VAL A 31 -8.47 -12.42 10.03
CA VAL A 31 -9.12 -11.17 10.44
C VAL A 31 -10.49 -11.06 9.79
N SER A 32 -11.54 -11.15 10.61
CA SER A 32 -12.94 -10.93 10.19
C SER A 32 -13.30 -9.45 10.12
N LYS A 33 -12.76 -8.64 11.03
CA LYS A 33 -12.98 -7.19 11.10
C LYS A 33 -11.62 -6.48 11.14
N PRO A 34 -11.22 -5.80 10.05
CA PRO A 34 -9.95 -5.08 10.03
C PRO A 34 -10.04 -3.83 10.91
N ALA A 35 -8.89 -3.40 11.45
CA ALA A 35 -8.80 -2.04 11.96
C ALA A 35 -9.02 -1.04 10.81
N PRO A 36 -9.64 0.13 11.08
CA PRO A 36 -9.95 1.12 10.04
C PRO A 36 -8.73 1.47 9.18
N VAL A 37 -7.59 1.73 9.82
CA VAL A 37 -6.34 2.07 9.13
C VAL A 37 -5.80 0.95 8.24
N VAL A 38 -5.90 -0.31 8.67
CA VAL A 38 -5.45 -1.48 7.88
C VAL A 38 -6.27 -1.59 6.60
N LYS A 39 -7.59 -1.42 6.74
CA LYS A 39 -8.50 -1.42 5.59
C LYS A 39 -8.15 -0.26 4.65
N GLU A 40 -7.97 0.94 5.19
CA GLU A 40 -7.70 2.13 4.39
C GLU A 40 -6.39 2.01 3.58
N VAL A 41 -5.31 1.53 4.21
CA VAL A 41 -4.03 1.24 3.55
C VAL A 41 -4.24 0.26 2.39
N LEU A 42 -4.94 -0.85 2.62
CA LEU A 42 -5.19 -1.84 1.57
C LEU A 42 -6.09 -1.33 0.45
N GLU A 43 -7.12 -0.54 0.76
CA GLU A 43 -7.96 0.13 -0.24
C GLU A 43 -7.12 1.06 -1.11
N THR A 44 -6.21 1.81 -0.48
CA THR A 44 -5.31 2.76 -1.16
C THR A 44 -4.33 2.03 -2.08
N VAL A 45 -3.72 0.96 -1.60
CA VAL A 45 -2.85 0.10 -2.42
C VAL A 45 -3.64 -0.49 -3.59
N SER A 46 -4.84 -1.01 -3.34
CA SER A 46 -5.71 -1.59 -4.37
C SER A 46 -6.06 -0.57 -5.46
N LEU A 47 -6.30 0.68 -5.07
CA LEU A 47 -6.57 1.79 -5.98
C LEU A 47 -5.36 2.07 -6.87
N ILE A 48 -4.15 2.12 -6.30
CA ILE A 48 -2.92 2.43 -7.05
C ILE A 48 -2.55 1.31 -8.03
N ILE A 49 -2.68 0.04 -7.64
CA ILE A 49 -2.40 -1.10 -8.55
C ILE A 49 -3.51 -1.32 -9.61
N GLY A 50 -4.51 -0.43 -9.68
CA GLY A 50 -5.61 -0.52 -10.65
C GLY A 50 -6.67 -1.58 -10.34
N GLN A 51 -6.66 -2.15 -9.14
CA GLN A 51 -7.66 -3.13 -8.67
C GLN A 51 -8.46 -2.56 -7.51
N HIS A 52 -9.09 -1.40 -7.73
CA HIS A 52 -9.81 -0.71 -6.68
C HIS A 52 -10.90 -1.60 -6.07
N GLU A 53 -10.71 -1.95 -4.81
CA GLU A 53 -11.64 -2.75 -4.02
C GLU A 53 -11.96 -2.02 -2.73
N SER A 54 -13.21 -2.11 -2.28
CA SER A 54 -13.69 -1.48 -1.04
C SER A 54 -14.22 -2.49 -0.01
N LYS A 55 -14.43 -3.74 -0.46
CA LYS A 55 -14.91 -4.82 0.40
C LYS A 55 -13.73 -5.51 1.07
N TRP A 56 -13.76 -5.59 2.40
CA TRP A 56 -12.71 -6.22 3.19
C TRP A 56 -12.34 -7.62 2.71
N GLU A 57 -13.34 -8.46 2.43
CA GLU A 57 -13.10 -9.84 1.96
C GLU A 57 -12.27 -9.89 0.67
N ARG A 58 -12.51 -8.95 -0.25
CA ARG A 58 -11.78 -8.86 -1.51
C ARG A 58 -10.40 -8.28 -1.34
N LEU A 59 -10.26 -7.24 -0.51
CA LEU A 59 -8.97 -6.65 -0.14
C LEU A 59 -8.07 -7.68 0.54
N ARG A 60 -8.62 -8.43 1.49
CA ARG A 60 -7.94 -9.52 2.18
C ARG A 60 -7.51 -10.61 1.22
N LYS A 61 -8.39 -11.03 0.30
CA LYS A 61 -8.07 -12.02 -0.73
C LYS A 61 -6.99 -11.53 -1.70
N LEU A 62 -7.02 -10.25 -2.05
CA LEU A 62 -6.00 -9.59 -2.86
C LEU A 62 -4.66 -9.60 -2.13
N ALA A 63 -4.59 -9.06 -0.92
CA ALA A 63 -3.37 -8.94 -0.12
C ALA A 63 -2.73 -10.30 0.22
N THR A 64 -3.55 -11.30 0.48
CA THR A 64 -3.08 -12.66 0.83
C THR A 64 -2.88 -13.58 -0.38
N GLY A 65 -3.15 -13.08 -1.59
CA GLY A 65 -2.99 -13.80 -2.84
C GLY A 65 -1.55 -13.80 -3.31
N ALA A 66 -1.08 -14.94 -3.84
CA ALA A 66 0.33 -15.15 -4.19
C ALA A 66 0.94 -14.07 -5.10
N GLY A 67 0.16 -13.47 -6.00
CA GLY A 67 0.64 -12.45 -6.93
C GLY A 67 0.68 -11.03 -6.36
N PHE A 68 0.32 -10.79 -5.11
CA PHE A 68 0.24 -9.43 -4.56
C PHE A 68 1.59 -8.72 -4.46
N PRO A 69 2.65 -9.30 -3.85
CA PRO A 69 3.96 -8.64 -3.80
C PRO A 69 4.52 -8.35 -5.20
N GLU A 70 4.38 -9.30 -6.12
CA GLU A 70 4.84 -9.17 -7.50
C GLU A 70 4.13 -8.04 -8.25
N ARG A 71 2.88 -7.71 -7.88
CA ARG A 71 2.14 -6.58 -8.47
C ARG A 71 2.62 -5.24 -7.93
N LEU A 72 2.94 -5.16 -6.63
CA LEU A 72 3.53 -3.96 -6.05
C LEU A 72 4.88 -3.65 -6.71
N GLN A 73 5.71 -4.67 -6.93
CA GLN A 73 7.01 -4.54 -7.58
C GLN A 73 6.91 -4.23 -9.07
N ARG A 74 5.84 -4.69 -9.74
CA ARG A 74 5.58 -4.41 -11.16
C ARG A 74 4.89 -3.07 -11.42
N LEU A 75 4.49 -2.32 -10.38
CA LEU A 75 3.83 -1.04 -10.55
C LEU A 75 4.76 -0.07 -11.31
N SER A 76 4.26 0.48 -12.41
CA SER A 76 4.88 1.61 -13.10
C SER A 76 4.10 2.89 -12.80
N PHE A 77 4.81 3.98 -12.48
CA PHE A 77 4.17 5.31 -12.30
C PHE A 77 3.44 5.79 -13.54
N LYS A 78 3.78 5.26 -14.71
CA LYS A 78 3.06 5.54 -15.96
C LYS A 78 1.64 4.96 -15.97
N ASP A 79 1.41 3.90 -15.20
CA ASP A 79 0.11 3.23 -15.09
C ASP A 79 -0.78 3.91 -14.04
N VAL A 80 -0.20 4.73 -13.15
CA VAL A 80 -0.94 5.49 -12.15
C VAL A 80 -1.54 6.73 -12.80
N THR A 81 -2.86 6.73 -12.94
CA THR A 81 -3.61 7.87 -13.47
C THR A 81 -3.56 9.07 -12.52
N ARG A 82 -3.75 10.28 -13.05
CA ARG A 82 -3.85 11.50 -12.24
C ARG A 82 -4.96 11.43 -11.20
N GLU A 83 -6.06 10.73 -11.48
CA GLU A 83 -7.15 10.57 -10.53
C GLU A 83 -6.77 9.65 -9.37
N GLN A 84 -6.12 8.51 -9.65
CA GLN A 84 -5.58 7.61 -8.61
C GLN A 84 -4.55 8.34 -7.74
N PHE A 85 -3.65 9.09 -8.36
CA PHE A 85 -2.65 9.90 -7.65
C PHE A 85 -3.29 10.96 -6.76
N ARG A 86 -4.28 11.70 -7.27
CA ARG A 86 -5.02 12.71 -6.47
C ARG A 86 -5.69 12.07 -5.25
N LYS A 87 -6.37 10.93 -5.44
CA LYS A 87 -7.03 10.19 -4.36
C LYS A 87 -6.01 9.65 -3.35
N LEU A 88 -4.85 9.20 -3.80
CA LEU A 88 -3.75 8.80 -2.91
C LEU A 88 -3.30 9.98 -2.06
N ARG A 89 -3.00 11.13 -2.66
CA ARG A 89 -2.60 12.35 -1.93
C ARG A 89 -3.62 12.80 -0.90
N GLU A 90 -4.90 12.71 -1.23
CA GLU A 90 -6.00 13.00 -0.31
C GLU A 90 -5.91 12.08 0.92
N ARG A 91 -5.85 10.75 0.70
CA ARG A 91 -5.73 9.74 1.76
C ARG A 91 -4.49 9.89 2.62
N LEU A 92 -3.33 10.12 2.01
CA LEU A 92 -2.07 10.37 2.73
C LEU A 92 -2.12 11.62 3.62
N GLY A 93 -3.02 12.56 3.33
CA GLY A 93 -3.26 13.75 4.14
C GLY A 93 -4.13 13.48 5.38
N HIS A 94 -4.75 12.31 5.50
CA HIS A 94 -5.51 11.94 6.69
C HIS A 94 -4.58 11.55 7.84
N PRO A 95 -4.87 11.99 9.08
CA PRO A 95 -4.07 11.64 10.26
C PRO A 95 -4.11 10.14 10.58
N GLU A 96 -5.12 9.42 10.08
CA GLU A 96 -5.22 7.97 10.22
C GLU A 96 -4.12 7.23 9.44
N PHE A 97 -3.54 7.85 8.41
CA PHE A 97 -2.43 7.28 7.64
C PHE A 97 -1.07 7.52 8.33
N ASP A 98 -1.03 7.74 9.63
CA ASP A 98 0.23 7.93 10.37
C ASP A 98 1.00 6.60 10.54
N GLU A 99 2.32 6.65 10.35
CA GLU A 99 3.16 5.45 10.42
C GLU A 99 3.23 4.84 11.82
N GLU A 100 3.30 5.67 12.86
CA GLU A 100 3.36 5.20 14.25
C GLU A 100 2.05 4.54 14.65
N LEU A 101 0.92 5.11 14.25
CA LEU A 101 -0.41 4.50 14.41
C LEU A 101 -0.50 3.15 13.69
N ILE A 102 -0.05 3.09 12.43
CA ILE A 102 -0.06 1.85 11.64
C ILE A 102 0.81 0.78 12.29
N LYS A 103 2.01 1.14 12.74
CA LYS A 103 2.94 0.22 13.41
C LYS A 103 2.36 -0.32 14.71
N GLY A 104 1.64 0.51 15.48
CA GLY A 104 0.96 0.10 16.71
C GLY A 104 -0.20 -0.88 16.47
N VAL A 105 -0.82 -0.86 15.28
CA VAL A 105 -1.96 -1.72 14.92
C VAL A 105 -1.53 -2.97 14.15
N SER A 106 -0.67 -2.83 13.15
CA SER A 106 -0.24 -3.91 12.26
C SER A 106 1.11 -3.60 11.61
N VAL A 107 2.17 -4.20 12.16
CA VAL A 107 3.55 -4.07 11.63
C VAL A 107 3.66 -4.44 10.14
N PRO A 108 3.00 -5.50 9.62
CA PRO A 108 3.02 -5.82 8.19
C PRO A 108 2.44 -4.74 7.26
N MET A 109 1.62 -3.83 7.78
CA MET A 109 1.05 -2.73 7.00
C MET A 109 2.00 -1.54 6.85
N VAL A 110 3.03 -1.43 7.69
CA VAL A 110 4.02 -0.34 7.66
C VAL A 110 4.70 -0.23 6.29
N PRO A 111 5.28 -1.30 5.69
CA PRO A 111 5.87 -1.19 4.36
C PRO A 111 4.85 -0.83 3.26
N LEU A 112 3.58 -1.22 3.40
CA LEU A 112 2.53 -0.80 2.45
C LEU A 112 2.20 0.70 2.58
N ALA A 113 2.16 1.21 3.80
CA ALA A 113 1.92 2.63 4.06
C ALA A 113 3.09 3.49 3.57
N MET A 114 4.33 3.06 3.83
CA MET A 114 5.53 3.71 3.30
C MET A 114 5.57 3.67 1.77
N TRP A 115 5.17 2.55 1.16
CA TRP A 115 5.05 2.43 -0.29
C TRP A 115 4.06 3.45 -0.87
N CYS A 116 2.88 3.58 -0.25
CA CYS A 116 1.89 4.60 -0.64
C CYS A 116 2.45 6.03 -0.50
N ARG A 117 3.12 6.34 0.62
CA ARG A 117 3.76 7.65 0.85
C ARG A 117 4.84 7.96 -0.17
N ALA A 118 5.68 6.99 -0.51
CA ALA A 118 6.77 7.19 -1.45
C ALA A 118 6.26 7.40 -2.88
N ILE A 119 5.05 6.92 -3.21
CA ILE A 119 4.39 7.18 -4.50
C ILE A 119 3.78 8.57 -4.57
N GLY A 120 3.14 9.06 -3.49
CA GLY A 120 2.32 10.27 -3.47
C GLY A 120 3.06 11.52 -3.01
#